data_AF-H2CYW4-F1
#
_entry.id   AF-H2CYW4-F1
#
_cell.length_a   1.000
_cell.length_b   1.000
_cell.length_c   1.000
_cell.angle_alpha   90.00
_cell.angle_beta   90.00
_cell.angle_gamma   90.00
#
_symmetry.space_group_name_H-M   'P 1'
#
loop_
_entity.id
_entity.type
_entity.pdbx_description
1 polymer ?
#
loop_
_entity_poly.entity_id
_entity_poly.type
_entity_poly.pdbx_seq_one_letter_code
_entity_poly.pdbx_strand_id
1 'polypeptide(L)'
;VMLMMLWCFVGLINKGINALAFNHSLRLAWTFGCDVSAVIERCWQLGMCFSSFCILLKLESIASLRQNHFNSSDRKRRFFIDLALGLGIPILQVPMFFIVQPYRLNVIENIGCSAPLYSSVLAIFVFHLWRLVASALCAVYAVLILRWFVLRHRQFSAALSSQHSGLSQKKYFRLFALALC
;
A
#
# COMPACT_ATOMS: atom_id res chain seq x y z
N VAL A 1 0.17 -8.20 -4.10
CA VAL A 1 1.05 -7.91 -5.26
C VAL A 1 0.27 -7.28 -6.42
N MET A 2 -0.79 -7.90 -6.96
CA MET A 2 -1.56 -7.28 -8.06
C MET A 2 -2.10 -5.88 -7.72
N LEU A 3 -2.64 -5.69 -6.51
CA LEU A 3 -3.09 -4.37 -6.05
C LEU A 3 -1.95 -3.34 -5.97
N MET A 4 -0.77 -3.76 -5.52
CA MET A 4 0.42 -2.90 -5.47
C MET A 4 0.85 -2.46 -6.87
N MET A 5 0.85 -3.40 -7.84
CA MET A 5 1.15 -3.08 -9.24
C MET A 5 0.11 -2.13 -9.84
N LEU A 6 -1.17 -2.37 -9.56
CA LEU A 6 -2.27 -1.52 -10.02
C LEU A 6 -2.13 -0.09 -9.48
N TRP A 7 -1.94 0.07 -8.18
CA TRP A 7 -1.76 1.40 -7.57
C TRP A 7 -0.51 2.12 -8.05
N CYS A 8 0.59 1.39 -8.25
CA CYS A 8 1.83 1.93 -8.81
C CYS A 8 1.62 2.43 -10.24
N PHE A 9 0.99 1.62 -11.09
CA PHE A 9 0.68 1.96 -12.48
C PHE A 9 -0.24 3.18 -12.58
N VAL A 10 -1.31 3.21 -11.79
CA VAL A 10 -2.26 4.33 -11.73
C VAL A 10 -1.55 5.63 -11.28
N GLY A 11 -0.69 5.56 -10.26
CA GLY A 11 0.07 6.71 -9.79
C GLY A 11 1.06 7.24 -10.83
N LEU A 12 1.81 6.35 -11.50
CA LEU A 12 2.77 6.71 -12.55
C LEU A 12 2.10 7.38 -13.75
N ILE A 13 0.96 6.85 -14.21
CA ILE A 13 0.20 7.45 -15.31
C ILE A 13 -0.31 8.83 -14.92
N ASN A 14 -0.87 8.97 -13.71
CA ASN A 14 -1.37 10.25 -13.23
C ASN A 14 -0.27 11.32 -13.19
N LYS A 15 0.90 10.96 -12.65
CA LYS A 15 2.10 11.81 -12.63
C LYS A 15 2.54 12.19 -14.05
N GLY A 16 2.59 11.23 -14.96
CA GLY A 16 2.98 11.46 -16.35
C GLY A 16 2.04 12.40 -17.08
N ILE A 17 0.73 12.19 -16.96
CA ILE A 17 -0.28 13.07 -17.56
C ILE A 17 -0.19 14.48 -16.98
N ASN A 18 -0.07 14.61 -15.66
CA ASN A 18 0.06 15.92 -15.00
C ASN A 18 1.34 16.65 -15.41
N ALA A 19 2.47 15.94 -15.50
CA ALA A 19 3.74 16.53 -15.94
C ALA A 19 3.68 17.01 -17.40
N LEU A 20 3.04 16.24 -18.29
CA LEU A 20 2.86 16.62 -19.70
C LEU A 20 1.87 17.79 -19.86
N ALA A 21 0.77 17.78 -19.12
CA ALA A 21 -0.28 18.80 -19.22
C ALA A 21 0.14 20.16 -18.66
N PHE A 22 0.96 20.18 -17.60
CA PHE A 22 1.41 21.40 -16.92
C PHE A 22 2.90 21.72 -17.17
N ASN A 23 3.46 21.20 -18.27
CA ASN A 23 4.83 21.52 -18.69
C ASN A 23 4.92 23.00 -19.09
N HIS A 24 5.60 23.82 -18.30
CA HIS A 24 5.75 25.27 -18.50
C HIS A 24 4.43 26.04 -18.69
N SER A 25 3.32 25.56 -18.11
CA SER A 25 2.00 26.20 -18.27
C SER A 25 1.15 26.04 -17.01
N LEU A 26 0.62 27.17 -16.52
CA LEU A 26 -0.33 27.25 -15.40
C LEU A 26 -1.80 27.27 -15.87
N ARG A 27 -2.05 27.08 -17.17
CA ARG A 27 -3.40 27.14 -17.73
C ARG A 27 -4.19 25.88 -17.40
N LEU A 28 -5.28 26.07 -16.66
CA LEU A 28 -6.26 25.04 -16.38
C LEU A 28 -7.13 24.79 -17.64
N ALA A 29 -6.66 23.91 -18.53
CA ALA A 29 -7.43 23.54 -19.73
C ALA A 29 -8.60 22.60 -19.39
N TRP A 30 -8.48 21.79 -18.32
CA TRP A 30 -9.43 20.72 -18.00
C TRP A 30 -9.66 20.55 -16.49
N THR A 31 -10.69 21.22 -15.97
CA THR A 31 -11.05 21.23 -14.54
C THR A 31 -11.41 19.84 -14.00
N PHE A 32 -12.22 19.08 -14.74
CA PHE A 32 -12.67 17.74 -14.30
C PHE A 32 -11.52 16.73 -14.21
N GLY A 33 -10.62 16.74 -15.19
CA GLY A 33 -9.42 15.88 -15.16
C GLY A 33 -8.52 16.21 -13.97
N CYS A 34 -8.40 17.50 -13.62
CA CYS A 34 -7.61 17.99 -12.50
C CYS A 34 -8.15 17.51 -11.14
N ASP A 35 -9.48 17.51 -10.96
CA ASP A 35 -10.13 16.98 -9.76
C ASP A 35 -9.87 15.46 -9.60
N VAL A 36 -10.02 14.70 -10.69
CA VAL A 36 -9.75 13.25 -10.70
C VAL A 36 -8.28 12.97 -10.40
N SER A 37 -7.36 13.68 -11.04
CA SER A 37 -5.92 13.54 -10.82
C SER A 37 -5.53 13.79 -9.37
N ALA A 38 -6.16 14.78 -8.71
CA ALA A 38 -5.88 15.10 -7.33
C ALA A 38 -6.38 14.02 -6.36
N VAL A 39 -7.56 13.44 -6.61
CA VAL A 39 -8.09 12.30 -5.83
C VAL A 39 -7.18 11.08 -5.99
N ILE A 40 -6.77 10.78 -7.23
CA ILE A 40 -5.85 9.68 -7.52
C ILE A 40 -4.53 9.86 -6.77
N GLU A 41 -3.94 11.07 -6.81
CA GLU A 41 -2.67 11.41 -6.14
C GLU A 41 -2.74 11.22 -4.61
N ARG A 42 -3.91 11.36 -3.99
CA ARG A 42 -4.09 11.07 -2.56
C ARG A 42 -4.30 9.58 -2.29
N CYS A 43 -5.04 8.89 -3.16
CA CYS A 43 -5.42 7.50 -2.94
C CYS A 43 -4.27 6.52 -3.22
N TRP A 44 -3.45 6.76 -4.24
CA TRP A 44 -2.43 5.79 -4.66
C TRP A 44 -1.37 5.51 -3.58
N GLN A 45 -0.92 6.53 -2.85
CA GLN A 45 0.06 6.36 -1.77
C GLN A 45 -0.47 5.45 -0.66
N LEU A 46 -1.71 5.70 -0.22
CA LEU A 46 -2.38 4.87 0.77
C LEU A 46 -2.64 3.45 0.24
N GLY A 47 -3.16 3.34 -0.98
CA GLY A 47 -3.41 2.06 -1.64
C GLY A 47 -2.15 1.20 -1.75
N MET A 48 -0.99 1.81 -2.03
CA MET A 48 0.30 1.12 -2.00
C MET A 48 0.66 0.63 -0.59
N CYS A 49 0.59 1.48 0.44
CA CYS A 49 0.90 1.07 1.82
C CYS A 49 0.02 -0.10 2.29
N PHE A 50 -1.30 -0.04 2.06
CA PHE A 50 -2.21 -1.13 2.42
C PHE A 50 -1.97 -2.39 1.59
N SER A 51 -1.60 -2.25 0.32
CA SER A 51 -1.22 -3.38 -0.51
C SER A 51 0.04 -4.08 -0.01
N SER A 52 1.05 -3.32 0.44
CA SER A 52 2.27 -3.84 1.07
C SER A 52 1.96 -4.54 2.38
N PHE A 53 1.10 -3.96 3.21
CA PHE A 53 0.62 -4.60 4.45
C PHE A 53 -0.06 -5.95 4.19
N CYS A 54 -0.98 -6.02 3.23
CA CYS A 54 -1.64 -7.27 2.85
C CYS A 54 -0.65 -8.34 2.35
N ILE A 55 0.46 -7.94 1.71
CA ILE A 55 1.54 -8.85 1.33
C ILE A 55 2.24 -9.39 2.59
N LEU A 56 2.60 -8.52 3.54
CA LEU A 56 3.22 -8.91 4.80
C LEU A 56 2.33 -9.87 5.61
N LEU A 57 1.02 -9.63 5.66
CA LEU A 57 0.06 -10.56 6.29
C LEU A 57 0.10 -11.96 5.68
N LYS A 58 0.23 -12.05 4.35
CA LYS A 58 0.35 -13.35 3.66
C LYS A 58 1.66 -14.03 3.98
N LEU A 59 2.77 -13.28 3.97
CA LEU A 59 4.08 -13.81 4.31
C LEU A 59 4.12 -14.31 5.76
N GLU A 60 3.55 -13.57 6.72
CA GLU A 60 3.46 -13.99 8.12
C GLU A 60 2.64 -15.28 8.27
N SER A 61 1.49 -15.36 7.59
CA SER A 61 0.65 -16.55 7.63
C SER A 61 1.32 -17.79 7.03
N ILE A 62 2.22 -17.62 6.05
CA ILE A 62 3.02 -18.70 5.47
C ILE A 62 4.16 -19.08 6.42
N ALA A 63 4.86 -18.09 6.98
CA ALA A 63 5.97 -18.31 7.91
C ALA A 63 5.53 -19.05 9.19
N SER A 64 4.34 -18.75 9.70
CA SER A 64 3.75 -19.39 10.89
C SER A 64 3.16 -20.78 10.65
N LEU A 65 3.29 -21.37 9.44
CA LEU A 65 2.67 -22.65 9.04
C LEU A 65 1.15 -22.75 9.19
N ARG A 66 0.48 -21.65 9.53
CA ARG A 66 -0.97 -21.64 9.74
C ARG A 66 -1.73 -22.03 8.46
N GLN A 67 -1.06 -21.98 7.30
CA GLN A 67 -1.63 -22.38 6.01
C GLN A 67 -2.01 -23.86 5.88
N ASN A 68 -1.42 -24.77 6.66
CA ASN A 68 -1.74 -26.20 6.55
C ASN A 68 -3.16 -26.57 7.04
N HIS A 69 -3.88 -25.64 7.69
CA HIS A 69 -5.22 -25.86 8.23
C HIS A 69 -6.34 -25.08 7.52
N PHE A 70 -6.06 -24.33 6.45
CA PHE A 70 -7.11 -23.49 5.83
C PHE A 70 -7.95 -24.27 4.82
N ASN A 71 -9.26 -24.26 5.06
CA ASN A 71 -10.24 -24.75 4.11
C ASN A 71 -10.35 -23.82 2.88
N SER A 72 -10.88 -24.34 1.77
CA SER A 72 -11.06 -23.56 0.52
C SER A 72 -11.94 -22.31 0.70
N SER A 73 -12.88 -22.35 1.66
CA SER A 73 -13.73 -21.21 2.04
C SER A 73 -12.94 -20.09 2.75
N ASP A 74 -12.02 -20.43 3.66
CA ASP A 74 -11.19 -19.46 4.38
C ASP A 74 -10.24 -18.70 3.45
N ARG A 75 -9.75 -19.38 2.40
CA ARG A 75 -8.92 -18.77 1.37
C ARG A 75 -9.67 -17.68 0.60
N LYS A 76 -10.94 -17.92 0.24
CA LYS A 76 -11.78 -16.92 -0.43
C LYS A 76 -12.07 -15.74 0.49
N ARG A 77 -12.45 -16.00 1.76
CA ARG A 77 -12.74 -14.93 2.73
C ARG A 77 -11.55 -14.01 2.96
N ARG A 78 -10.34 -14.57 3.11
CA ARG A 78 -9.10 -13.78 3.23
C ARG A 78 -8.83 -12.93 2.00
N PHE A 79 -9.04 -13.48 0.81
CA PHE A 79 -8.89 -12.71 -0.43
C PHE A 79 -9.84 -11.51 -0.50
N PHE A 80 -11.11 -11.70 -0.14
CA PHE A 80 -12.07 -10.59 -0.08
C PHE A 80 -11.70 -9.55 0.98
N ILE A 81 -11.18 -9.98 2.14
CA ILE A 81 -10.69 -9.06 3.17
C ILE A 81 -9.50 -8.25 2.65
N ASP A 82 -8.51 -8.90 2.01
CA ASP A 82 -7.36 -8.19 1.44
C ASP A 82 -7.79 -7.18 0.37
N LEU A 83 -8.79 -7.53 -0.44
CA LEU A 83 -9.36 -6.66 -1.47
C LEU A 83 -10.10 -5.48 -0.83
N ALA A 84 -10.92 -5.75 0.20
CA ALA A 84 -11.64 -4.72 0.94
C ALA A 84 -10.68 -3.76 1.67
N LEU A 85 -9.57 -4.24 2.20
CA LEU A 85 -8.55 -3.40 2.82
C LEU A 85 -7.76 -2.62 1.76
N GLY A 86 -7.31 -3.25 0.67
CA GLY A 86 -6.49 -2.58 -0.34
C GLY A 86 -7.22 -1.59 -1.25
N LEU A 87 -8.54 -1.74 -1.43
CA LEU A 87 -9.39 -0.85 -2.25
C LEU A 87 -10.44 -0.11 -1.43
N GLY A 88 -11.09 -0.76 -0.47
CA GLY A 88 -12.19 -0.16 0.28
C GLY A 88 -11.74 1.01 1.14
N ILE A 89 -10.56 0.91 1.76
CA ILE A 89 -9.94 1.99 2.53
C ILE A 89 -9.72 3.26 1.69
N PRO A 90 -8.96 3.22 0.57
CA PRO A 90 -8.73 4.43 -0.23
C PRO A 90 -10.05 4.98 -0.79
N ILE A 91 -10.99 4.11 -1.20
CA ILE A 91 -12.32 4.55 -1.68
C ILE A 91 -13.11 5.28 -0.57
N LEU A 92 -13.07 4.79 0.67
CA LEU A 92 -13.74 5.44 1.80
C LEU A 92 -13.14 6.81 2.13
N GLN A 93 -11.86 7.00 1.84
CA GLN A 93 -11.14 8.25 2.09
C GLN A 93 -11.48 9.34 1.08
N VAL A 94 -11.94 8.98 -0.12
CA VAL A 94 -12.36 9.93 -1.18
C VAL A 94 -13.49 10.88 -0.74
N PRO A 95 -14.66 10.42 -0.26
CA PRO A 95 -15.71 11.32 0.18
C PRO A 95 -15.28 12.17 1.39
N MET A 96 -14.47 11.59 2.28
CA MET A 96 -13.91 12.31 3.43
C MET A 96 -13.00 13.45 3.00
N PHE A 97 -12.24 13.25 1.91
CA PHE A 97 -11.42 14.28 1.30
C PHE A 97 -12.24 15.47 0.80
N PHE A 98 -13.34 15.21 0.10
CA PHE A 98 -14.22 16.27 -0.44
C PHE A 98 -14.82 17.16 0.64
N ILE A 99 -15.03 16.64 1.86
CA ILE A 99 -15.58 17.40 2.99
C ILE A 99 -14.53 18.36 3.59
N VAL A 100 -13.25 17.97 3.59
CA VAL A 100 -12.17 18.68 4.30
C VAL A 100 -11.43 19.69 3.40
N GLN A 101 -11.80 19.75 2.12
CA GLN A 101 -11.11 20.54 1.13
C GLN A 101 -11.49 22.03 1.21
N PRO A 102 -10.53 22.95 1.52
CA PRO A 102 -10.81 24.39 1.65
C PRO A 102 -10.99 25.11 0.29
N TYR A 103 -10.27 24.64 -0.73
CA TYR A 103 -10.28 25.18 -2.09
C TYR A 103 -10.29 24.03 -3.09
N ARG A 104 -11.12 24.11 -4.13
CA ARG A 104 -11.36 22.99 -5.05
C ARG A 104 -10.10 22.50 -5.77
N LEU A 105 -9.17 23.37 -6.11
CA LEU A 105 -8.00 23.02 -6.92
C LEU A 105 -6.80 23.91 -6.54
N ASN A 106 -5.62 23.31 -6.42
CA ASN A 106 -4.35 24.04 -6.44
C ASN A 106 -3.49 23.48 -7.57
N VAL A 107 -3.15 24.34 -8.52
CA VAL A 107 -2.31 23.97 -9.67
C VAL A 107 -0.89 24.40 -9.34
N ILE A 108 0.02 23.44 -9.26
CA ILE A 108 1.43 23.69 -9.03
C ILE A 108 2.18 23.49 -10.36
N GLU A 109 2.95 24.50 -10.76
CA GLU A 109 3.75 24.46 -11.98
C GLU A 109 4.69 23.24 -11.97
N ASN A 110 4.78 22.50 -13.08
CA ASN A 110 5.57 21.27 -13.27
C ASN A 110 5.16 20.01 -12.46
N ILE A 111 4.33 20.14 -11.43
CA ILE A 111 3.82 19.01 -10.62
C ILE A 111 2.37 18.67 -11.01
N GLY A 112 1.62 19.69 -11.44
CA GLY A 112 0.23 19.60 -11.88
C GLY A 112 -0.78 19.81 -10.76
N CYS A 113 -1.92 19.12 -10.89
CA CYS A 113 -3.07 19.28 -10.02
C CYS A 113 -2.86 18.62 -8.65
N SER A 114 -2.87 19.42 -7.60
CA SER A 114 -2.90 18.92 -6.22
C SER A 114 -4.07 19.54 -5.48
N ALA A 115 -4.80 18.73 -4.73
CA ALA A 115 -5.85 19.26 -3.89
C ALA A 115 -5.24 19.54 -2.49
N PRO A 116 -5.10 20.83 -2.12
CA PRO A 116 -4.47 21.21 -0.86
C PRO A 116 -5.39 20.80 0.29
N LEU A 117 -4.82 20.09 1.27
CA LEU A 117 -5.51 19.79 2.52
C LEU A 117 -5.40 21.01 3.42
N TYR A 118 -6.51 21.53 3.93
CA TYR A 118 -6.43 22.41 5.09
C TYR A 118 -5.95 21.57 6.28
N SER A 119 -4.95 22.05 7.03
CA SER A 119 -4.54 21.41 8.30
C SER A 119 -5.59 21.68 9.37
N SER A 120 -6.77 21.10 9.19
CA SER A 120 -7.76 20.93 10.24
C SER A 120 -7.37 19.72 11.09
N VAL A 121 -7.75 19.73 12.36
CA VAL A 121 -7.59 18.58 13.26
C VAL A 121 -8.14 17.30 12.62
N LEU A 122 -9.24 17.42 11.88
CA LEU A 122 -9.85 16.31 11.15
C LEU A 122 -8.95 15.75 10.04
N ALA A 123 -8.28 16.60 9.25
CA ALA A 123 -7.33 16.15 8.22
C ALA A 123 -6.16 15.35 8.81
N ILE A 124 -5.69 15.76 9.99
CA ILE A 124 -4.61 15.08 10.71
C ILE A 124 -5.07 13.69 11.15
N PHE A 125 -6.23 13.59 11.79
CA PHE A 125 -6.77 12.29 12.22
C PHE A 125 -7.14 11.38 11.06
N VAL A 126 -7.65 11.90 9.95
CA VAL A 126 -8.09 11.06 8.84
C VAL A 126 -6.90 10.57 8.01
N PHE A 127 -5.93 11.43 7.69
CA PHE A 127 -4.85 11.08 6.76
C PHE A 127 -3.54 10.71 7.44
N HIS A 128 -3.14 11.42 8.49
CA HIS A 128 -1.87 11.10 9.17
C HIS A 128 -2.01 9.86 10.03
N LEU A 129 -3.10 9.72 10.78
CA LEU A 129 -3.34 8.53 11.60
C LEU A 129 -3.32 7.26 10.74
N TRP A 130 -3.99 7.29 9.59
CA TRP A 130 -4.12 6.10 8.76
C TRP A 130 -2.79 5.66 8.13
N ARG A 131 -1.95 6.61 7.72
CA ARG A 131 -0.56 6.35 7.29
C ARG A 131 0.31 5.82 8.43
N LEU A 132 0.17 6.38 9.63
CA LEU A 132 0.90 5.93 10.81
C LEU A 132 0.48 4.51 11.23
N VAL A 133 -0.82 4.22 11.20
CA VAL A 133 -1.36 2.89 11.49
C VAL A 133 -0.85 1.88 10.46
N ALA A 134 -0.90 2.20 9.16
CA ALA A 134 -0.39 1.32 8.12
C ALA A 134 1.12 1.01 8.30
N SER A 135 1.94 2.04 8.56
CA SER A 135 3.38 1.87 8.76
C SER A 135 3.73 1.12 10.05
N ALA A 136 3.04 1.43 11.15
CA ALA A 136 3.20 0.71 12.43
C ALA A 136 2.82 -0.77 12.28
N LEU A 137 1.71 -1.07 11.60
CA LEU A 137 1.31 -2.43 11.31
C LEU A 137 2.34 -3.16 10.45
N CYS A 138 2.85 -2.53 9.38
CA CYS A 138 3.93 -3.10 8.58
C CYS A 138 5.18 -3.42 9.42
N ALA A 139 5.60 -2.50 10.30
CA ALA A 139 6.76 -2.70 11.17
C ALA A 139 6.56 -3.86 12.15
N VAL A 140 5.40 -3.93 12.81
CA VAL A 140 5.08 -5.02 13.74
C VAL A 140 5.10 -6.37 13.04
N TYR A 141 4.44 -6.48 11.89
CA TYR A 141 4.42 -7.74 11.13
C TYR A 141 5.79 -8.08 10.54
N ALA A 142 6.59 -7.09 10.14
CA ALA A 142 7.96 -7.29 9.69
C ALA A 142 8.82 -7.92 10.80
N VAL A 143 8.72 -7.43 12.04
CA VAL A 143 9.41 -8.00 13.20
C VAL A 143 8.92 -9.41 13.51
N LEU A 144 7.61 -9.66 13.44
CA LEU A 144 7.05 -11.00 13.65
C LEU A 144 7.56 -12.01 12.61
N ILE A 145 7.53 -11.64 11.33
CA ILE A 145 8.06 -12.49 10.23
C ILE A 145 9.54 -12.78 10.45
N LEU A 146 10.33 -11.77 10.82
CA LEU A 146 11.75 -11.93 11.12
C LEU A 146 11.97 -12.86 12.32
N ARG A 147 11.16 -12.73 13.38
CA ARG A 147 11.23 -13.59 14.57
C ARG A 147 10.91 -15.04 14.23
N TRP A 148 9.83 -15.29 13.48
CA TRP A 148 9.47 -16.63 13.01
C TRP A 148 10.58 -17.21 12.14
N PHE A 149 11.17 -16.41 11.26
CA PHE A 149 12.30 -16.80 10.43
C PHE A 149 13.50 -17.22 11.29
N VAL A 150 13.91 -16.42 12.27
CA VAL A 150 15.04 -16.73 13.16
C VAL A 150 14.77 -17.97 14.02
N LEU A 151 13.59 -18.05 14.66
CA LEU A 151 13.18 -19.22 15.46
C LEU A 151 13.22 -20.50 14.62
N ARG A 152 12.71 -20.43 13.40
CA ARG A 152 12.66 -21.57 12.50
C ARG A 152 14.01 -21.92 11.92
N HIS A 153 14.87 -20.94 11.68
CA HIS A 153 16.24 -21.18 11.26
C HIS A 153 17.03 -21.87 12.37
N ARG A 154 16.76 -21.63 13.66
CA ARG A 154 17.38 -22.39 14.76
C ARG A 154 16.89 -23.84 14.82
N GLN A 155 15.59 -24.07 14.55
CA GLN A 155 15.02 -25.42 14.49
C GLN A 155 15.46 -26.19 13.22
N PHE A 156 15.57 -25.50 12.07
CA PHE A 156 16.07 -26.08 10.83
C PHE A 156 17.59 -26.26 10.89
N SER A 157 18.41 -25.33 11.37
CA SER A 157 19.87 -25.55 11.50
C SER A 157 20.22 -26.70 12.45
N ALA A 158 19.37 -27.02 13.43
CA ALA A 158 19.50 -28.23 14.25
C ALA A 158 19.10 -29.53 13.51
N ALA A 159 18.26 -29.43 12.47
CA ALA A 159 17.79 -30.56 11.66
C ALA A 159 18.44 -30.65 10.26
N LEU A 160 19.15 -29.62 9.79
CA LEU A 160 19.73 -29.48 8.44
C LEU A 160 21.23 -29.76 8.39
N SER A 161 21.74 -30.61 9.29
CA SER A 161 22.87 -31.47 8.96
C SER A 161 22.48 -32.59 7.99
N SER A 162 21.18 -32.75 7.64
CA SER A 162 20.73 -33.93 6.90
C SER A 162 19.97 -33.72 5.59
N GLN A 163 19.43 -32.54 5.21
CA GLN A 163 18.70 -32.48 3.92
C GLN A 163 18.59 -31.12 3.21
N HIS A 164 19.18 -31.13 2.01
CA HIS A 164 19.23 -30.11 0.99
C HIS A 164 17.83 -29.68 0.51
N SER A 165 17.31 -28.53 0.96
CA SER A 165 16.08 -27.95 0.40
C SER A 165 16.23 -26.43 0.19
N GLY A 166 16.98 -26.07 -0.86
CA GLY A 166 17.24 -24.71 -1.33
C GLY A 166 16.05 -24.01 -1.99
N LEU A 167 14.83 -24.16 -1.48
CA LEU A 167 13.66 -23.41 -1.96
C LEU A 167 13.62 -22.01 -1.32
N SER A 168 14.42 -21.12 -1.91
CA SER A 168 14.10 -19.70 -2.14
C SER A 168 14.18 -18.67 -0.99
N GLN A 169 15.18 -18.78 -0.11
CA GLN A 169 15.57 -17.69 0.81
C GLN A 169 15.74 -16.33 0.10
N LYS A 170 16.33 -16.34 -1.12
CA LYS A 170 16.54 -15.11 -1.92
C LYS A 170 15.25 -14.50 -2.47
N LYS A 171 14.26 -15.30 -2.90
CA LYS A 171 12.96 -14.74 -3.36
C LYS A 171 12.18 -14.17 -2.19
N TYR A 172 12.17 -14.86 -1.04
CA TYR A 172 11.46 -14.40 0.15
C TYR A 172 12.02 -13.09 0.69
N PHE A 173 13.35 -12.96 0.75
CA PHE A 173 14.00 -11.72 1.19
C PHE A 173 13.75 -10.56 0.20
N ARG A 174 13.77 -10.81 -1.11
CA ARG A 174 13.39 -9.80 -2.11
C ARG A 174 11.94 -9.35 -1.96
N LEU A 175 11.01 -10.28 -1.73
CA LEU A 175 9.60 -9.97 -1.49
C LEU A 175 9.39 -9.17 -0.20
N PHE A 176 10.13 -9.49 0.85
CA PHE A 176 10.11 -8.76 2.11
C PHE A 176 10.67 -7.35 1.98
N ALA A 177 11.81 -7.19 1.28
CA ALA A 177 12.39 -5.88 0.97
C ALA A 177 11.45 -5.03 0.11
N LEU A 178 10.78 -5.63 -0.89
CA LEU A 178 9.78 -4.95 -1.72
C LEU A 178 8.52 -4.52 -0.94
N ALA A 179 8.18 -5.20 0.15
CA ALA A 179 7.01 -4.85 0.97
C ALA A 179 7.33 -3.84 2.09
N LEU A 180 8.62 -3.60 2.37
CA LEU A 180 9.09 -2.59 3.31
C LEU A 180 9.38 -1.22 2.65
N CYS A 181 9.52 -1.18 1.32
CA CYS A 181 9.54 0.06 0.53
C CYS A 181 8.12 0.61 0.32
#